data_AF-A0A7V0VYN1-F1
#
_entry.id   AF-A0A7V0VYN1-F1
#
_cell.length_a   1.000
_cell.length_b   1.000
_cell.length_c   1.000
_cell.angle_alpha   90.00
_cell.angle_beta   90.00
_cell.angle_gamma   90.00
#
_symmetry.space_group_name_H-M   'P 1'
#
loop_
_entity.id
_entity.type
_entity.pdbx_description
1 polymer ?
#
loop_
_entity_poly.entity_id
_entity_poly.type
_entity_poly.pdbx_seq_one_letter_code
_entity_poly.pdbx_strand_id
1 'polypeptide(L)'
;MAQTVAVWRGRHINGSPAITCNQIGSGKVYYVGTYLTDAVLKNLLSIWIDDAKIKPLWEDAPSEIEVVLRQNDEKKLWFFINHSDNDVTLKSTPQGVNLITGKASGNSLTLSGNDVAVIKQ
;
A
#
# COMPACT_ATOMS: atom_id res chain seq x y z
N MET A 1 17.90 -17.22 17.52
CA MET A 1 16.64 -17.54 18.23
C MET A 1 15.65 -16.43 17.90
N ALA A 2 14.36 -16.75 17.74
CA ALA A 2 13.34 -15.76 17.43
C ALA A 2 13.07 -14.84 18.63
N GLN A 3 12.83 -13.56 18.35
CA GLN A 3 12.48 -12.54 19.33
C GLN A 3 10.96 -12.37 19.40
N THR A 4 10.44 -12.15 20.60
CA THR A 4 9.01 -11.87 20.81
C THR A 4 8.69 -10.44 20.38
N VAL A 5 7.74 -10.30 19.47
CA VAL A 5 7.20 -9.00 19.00
C VAL A 5 5.94 -8.64 19.78
N ALA A 6 5.07 -9.62 20.01
CA ALA A 6 3.85 -9.45 20.77
C ALA A 6 3.54 -10.72 21.59
N VAL A 7 2.80 -10.56 22.68
CA VAL A 7 2.39 -11.65 23.58
C VAL A 7 0.89 -11.77 23.64
N TRP A 8 0.41 -12.98 23.94
CA TRP A 8 -1.00 -13.23 24.22
C TRP A 8 -1.44 -12.49 25.49
N ARG A 9 -2.66 -11.93 25.46
CA ARG A 9 -3.36 -11.45 26.67
C ARG A 9 -4.63 -12.30 26.88
N GLY A 10 -4.70 -12.95 28.05
CA GLY A 10 -5.85 -13.73 28.48
C GLY A 10 -5.61 -15.26 28.57
N ARG A 11 -6.38 -15.89 29.46
CA ARG A 11 -6.43 -17.35 29.70
C ARG A 11 -5.03 -17.98 29.93
N HIS A 12 -4.87 -19.25 29.54
CA HIS A 12 -3.77 -20.13 29.93
C HIS A 12 -2.44 -19.89 29.20
N ILE A 13 -2.43 -19.15 28.09
CA ILE A 13 -1.22 -18.76 27.35
C ILE A 13 -0.82 -17.29 27.56
N ASN A 14 -1.44 -16.62 28.54
CA ASN A 14 -1.16 -15.21 28.83
C ASN A 14 0.35 -14.95 29.04
N GLY A 15 0.88 -13.95 28.36
CA GLY A 15 2.31 -13.60 28.39
C GLY A 15 3.20 -14.46 27.47
N SER A 16 2.69 -15.56 26.91
CA SER A 16 3.44 -16.36 25.93
C SER A 16 3.52 -15.64 24.58
N PRO A 17 4.56 -15.88 23.76
CA PRO A 17 4.71 -15.24 22.46
C PRO A 17 3.50 -15.52 21.54
N ALA A 18 2.89 -14.47 21.02
CA ALA A 18 1.85 -14.53 20.00
C ALA A 18 2.42 -14.23 18.60
N ILE A 19 3.37 -13.31 18.53
CA ILE A 19 4.06 -12.93 17.30
C ILE A 19 5.56 -12.94 17.58
N THR A 20 6.32 -13.60 16.71
CA THR A 20 7.78 -13.67 16.81
C THR A 20 8.45 -13.23 15.51
N CYS A 21 9.67 -12.71 15.61
CA CYS A 21 10.50 -12.35 14.48
C CYS A 21 11.86 -13.03 14.62
N ASN A 22 12.30 -13.73 13.57
CA ASN A 22 13.63 -14.31 13.51
C ASN A 22 14.42 -13.63 12.38
N GLN A 23 15.62 -13.15 12.71
CA GLN A 23 16.54 -12.60 11.73
C GLN A 23 17.36 -13.72 11.08
N ILE A 24 17.34 -13.80 9.76
CA ILE A 24 18.03 -14.84 8.98
C ILE A 24 18.80 -14.15 7.84
N GLY A 25 20.13 -14.15 7.92
CA GLY A 25 20.97 -13.40 7.00
C GLY A 25 20.61 -11.91 7.01
N SER A 26 20.36 -11.34 5.83
CA SER A 26 19.90 -9.96 5.66
C SER A 26 18.38 -9.79 5.78
N GLY A 27 17.63 -10.88 5.97
CA GLY A 27 16.17 -10.88 6.03
C GLY A 27 15.60 -11.09 7.43
N LYS A 28 14.27 -10.97 7.53
CA LYS A 28 13.49 -11.27 8.72
C LYS A 28 12.33 -12.19 8.36
N VAL A 29 11.98 -13.11 9.26
CA VAL A 29 10.81 -13.98 9.14
C VAL A 29 9.91 -13.74 10.35
N TYR A 30 8.66 -13.35 10.10
CA TYR A 30 7.66 -13.15 11.13
C TYR A 30 6.72 -14.35 11.19
N TYR A 31 6.48 -14.87 12.39
CA TYR A 31 5.44 -15.84 12.64
C TYR A 31 4.33 -15.19 13.45
N VAL A 32 3.12 -15.12 12.88
CA VAL A 32 1.92 -14.58 13.53
C VAL A 32 1.07 -15.77 13.97
N GLY A 33 1.18 -16.16 15.24
CA GLY A 33 0.51 -17.32 15.80
C GLY A 33 -0.95 -17.08 16.19
N THR A 34 -1.57 -16.04 15.67
CA THR A 34 -2.95 -15.61 15.98
C THR A 34 -3.68 -15.23 14.69
N TYR A 35 -4.97 -14.90 14.80
CA TYR A 35 -5.71 -14.33 13.68
C TYR A 35 -5.15 -12.96 13.30
N LEU A 36 -4.93 -12.76 12.01
CA LEU A 36 -4.48 -11.51 11.43
C LEU A 36 -5.67 -10.55 11.30
N THR A 37 -6.23 -10.13 12.42
CA THR A 37 -7.32 -9.13 12.45
C THR A 37 -6.83 -7.79 11.93
N ASP A 38 -7.74 -6.92 11.49
CA ASP A 38 -7.39 -5.58 10.97
C ASP A 38 -6.52 -4.78 11.94
N ALA A 39 -6.79 -4.90 13.25
CA ALA A 39 -5.98 -4.24 14.28
C ALA A 39 -4.55 -4.81 14.34
N VAL A 40 -4.38 -6.13 14.27
CA VAL A 40 -3.05 -6.76 14.25
C VAL A 40 -2.32 -6.39 12.95
N LEU A 41 -3.00 -6.50 11.82
CA LEU A 41 -2.46 -6.21 10.50
C LEU A 41 -2.00 -4.75 10.40
N LYS A 42 -2.82 -3.79 10.86
CA LYS A 42 -2.47 -2.36 10.86
C LYS A 42 -1.19 -2.08 11.62
N ASN A 43 -1.00 -2.69 12.78
CA ASN A 43 0.23 -2.50 13.58
C ASN A 43 1.45 -3.16 12.93
N LEU A 44 1.29 -4.35 12.35
CA LEU A 44 2.39 -5.07 11.71
C LEU A 44 2.80 -4.45 10.37
N LEU A 45 1.84 -3.98 9.57
CA LEU A 45 2.11 -3.36 8.28
C LEU A 45 3.03 -2.16 8.41
N SER A 46 2.80 -1.28 9.39
CA SER A 46 3.69 -0.14 9.64
C SER A 46 5.13 -0.59 9.91
N ILE A 47 5.32 -1.58 10.78
CA ILE A 47 6.65 -2.14 11.09
C ILE A 47 7.30 -2.71 9.83
N TRP A 48 6.55 -3.49 9.04
CA TRP A 48 7.08 -4.14 7.84
C TRP A 48 7.41 -3.16 6.72
N ILE A 49 6.58 -2.14 6.51
CA ILE A 49 6.81 -1.08 5.51
C ILE A 49 8.06 -0.30 5.87
N ASP A 50 8.21 0.10 7.14
CA ASP A 50 9.37 0.85 7.62
C ASP A 50 10.66 0.03 7.52
N ASP A 51 10.62 -1.24 7.96
CA ASP A 51 11.76 -2.16 7.88
C ASP A 51 12.19 -2.40 6.42
N ALA A 52 11.22 -2.56 5.51
CA ALA A 52 11.47 -2.78 4.09
C ALA A 52 11.79 -1.49 3.32
N LYS A 53 11.67 -0.31 3.98
CA LYS A 53 11.84 1.02 3.38
C LYS A 53 10.97 1.22 2.13
N ILE A 54 9.77 0.63 2.15
CA ILE A 54 8.81 0.75 1.06
C ILE A 54 8.19 2.14 1.12
N LYS A 55 8.14 2.82 -0.02
CA LYS A 55 7.48 4.11 -0.18
C LYS A 55 6.21 3.94 -1.00
N PRO A 56 5.18 4.78 -0.77
CA PRO A 56 4.03 4.80 -1.65
C PRO A 56 4.47 5.13 -3.09
N LEU A 57 3.73 4.61 -4.07
CA LEU A 57 3.97 4.94 -5.48
C LEU A 57 3.66 6.41 -5.78
N TRP A 58 2.75 7.01 -5.01
CA TRP A 58 2.33 8.40 -5.13
C TRP A 58 2.02 8.96 -3.74
N GLU A 59 2.85 9.88 -3.26
CA GLU A 59 2.81 10.35 -1.85
C GLU A 59 1.50 11.08 -1.49
N ASP A 60 0.96 11.85 -2.43
CA ASP A 60 -0.22 12.71 -2.24
C ASP A 60 -1.53 12.06 -2.73
N ALA A 61 -1.57 10.73 -2.91
CA ALA A 61 -2.79 10.05 -3.31
C ALA A 61 -3.85 10.12 -2.18
N PRO A 62 -5.08 10.58 -2.47
CA PRO A 62 -6.20 10.43 -1.54
C PRO A 62 -6.43 8.95 -1.21
N SER A 63 -6.94 8.66 -0.02
CA SER A 63 -7.15 7.29 0.48
C SER A 63 -8.09 6.42 -0.36
N GLU A 64 -8.97 7.08 -1.10
CA GLU A 64 -9.95 6.50 -2.01
C GLU A 64 -9.35 6.11 -3.35
N ILE A 65 -8.15 6.64 -3.67
CA ILE A 65 -7.45 6.40 -4.93
C ILE A 65 -6.42 5.29 -4.75
N GLU A 66 -6.67 4.15 -5.40
CA GLU A 66 -5.62 3.17 -5.62
C GLU A 66 -4.70 3.62 -6.76
N VAL A 67 -3.40 3.53 -6.52
CA VAL A 67 -2.37 3.84 -7.52
C VAL A 67 -1.60 2.58 -7.87
N VAL A 68 -1.58 2.23 -9.16
CA VAL A 68 -0.83 1.07 -9.68
C VAL A 68 0.12 1.53 -10.79
N LEU A 69 1.35 1.02 -10.76
CA LEU A 69 2.34 1.24 -11.82
C LEU A 69 2.66 -0.08 -12.52
N ARG A 70 2.41 -0.13 -13.82
CA ARG A 70 2.93 -1.18 -14.70
C ARG A 70 4.04 -0.59 -15.56
N GLN A 71 5.24 -1.16 -15.48
CA GLN A 71 6.38 -0.68 -16.24
C GLN A 71 7.21 -1.81 -16.83
N ASN A 72 7.82 -1.53 -17.98
CA ASN A 72 8.89 -2.31 -18.59
C ASN A 72 9.95 -1.33 -19.14
N ASP A 73 10.92 -1.83 -19.90
CA ASP A 73 12.01 -1.00 -20.43
C ASP A 73 11.56 0.07 -21.43
N GLU A 74 10.35 -0.04 -22.00
CA GLU A 74 9.85 0.84 -23.04
C GLU A 74 8.83 1.87 -22.55
N LYS A 75 8.04 1.53 -21.51
CA LYS A 75 6.88 2.35 -21.11
C LYS A 75 6.52 2.21 -19.64
N LYS A 76 5.91 3.27 -19.11
CA LYS A 76 5.27 3.31 -17.80
C LYS A 76 3.79 3.64 -17.94
N LEU A 77 2.95 2.82 -17.33
CA LEU A 77 1.51 2.98 -17.28
C LEU A 77 1.08 3.14 -15.82
N TRP A 78 0.56 4.31 -15.50
CA TRP A 78 0.01 4.65 -14.20
C TRP A 78 -1.51 4.48 -14.23
N PHE A 79 -2.06 3.81 -13.23
CA PHE A 79 -3.49 3.64 -13.04
C PHE A 79 -3.86 4.39 -11.76
N PHE A 80 -4.87 5.23 -11.85
CA PHE A 80 -5.52 5.88 -10.72
C PHE A 80 -6.97 5.43 -10.72
N ILE A 81 -7.38 4.70 -9.69
CA ILE A 81 -8.69 4.06 -9.60
C ILE A 81 -9.41 4.64 -8.39
N ASN A 82 -10.56 5.27 -8.60
CA ASN A 82 -11.39 5.77 -7.51
C ASN A 82 -12.31 4.66 -7.02
N HIS A 83 -12.10 4.17 -5.80
CA HIS A 83 -12.93 3.13 -5.17
C HIS A 83 -14.13 3.69 -4.39
N SER A 84 -14.35 5.00 -4.44
CA SER A 84 -15.50 5.65 -3.82
C SER A 84 -16.58 6.00 -4.83
N ASP A 85 -17.79 6.28 -4.35
CA ASP A 85 -18.91 6.79 -5.16
C ASP A 85 -18.86 8.31 -5.37
N ASN A 86 -17.85 8.99 -4.81
CA ASN A 86 -17.73 10.45 -4.85
C ASN A 86 -16.64 10.91 -5.83
N ASP A 87 -16.74 12.16 -6.29
CA ASP A 87 -15.65 12.78 -7.03
C ASP A 87 -14.42 12.98 -6.13
N VAL A 88 -13.26 12.52 -6.59
CA VAL A 88 -11.99 12.62 -5.87
C VAL A 88 -10.95 13.30 -6.75
N THR A 89 -10.23 14.27 -6.19
CA THR A 89 -9.25 15.06 -6.94
C THR A 89 -7.82 14.72 -6.53
N LEU A 90 -7.01 14.29 -7.50
CA LEU A 90 -5.57 14.18 -7.39
C LEU A 90 -4.94 15.56 -7.62
N LYS A 91 -4.06 16.00 -6.72
CA LYS A 91 -3.34 17.30 -6.86
C LYS A 91 -2.53 17.38 -8.16
N SER A 92 -1.93 16.27 -8.55
CA SER A 92 -1.16 16.13 -9.77
C SER A 92 -1.13 14.68 -10.23
N THR A 93 -0.72 14.51 -11.48
CA THR A 93 -0.52 13.21 -12.11
C THR A 93 0.85 13.17 -12.79
N PRO A 94 1.37 12.00 -13.17
CA PRO A 94 2.54 11.91 -14.03
C PRO A 94 2.32 12.66 -15.35
N GLN A 95 3.38 13.29 -15.85
CA GLN A 95 3.38 13.87 -17.20
C GLN A 95 3.20 12.76 -18.24
N GLY A 96 2.40 13.02 -19.28
CA GLY A 96 2.07 12.00 -20.27
C GLY A 96 0.72 12.23 -20.94
N VAL A 97 0.07 11.13 -21.33
CA VAL A 97 -1.26 11.14 -21.95
C VAL A 97 -2.19 10.21 -21.18
N ASN A 98 -3.35 10.71 -20.78
CA ASN A 98 -4.44 9.89 -20.30
C ASN A 98 -5.03 9.12 -21.49
N LEU A 99 -4.85 7.81 -21.51
CA LEU A 99 -5.26 6.93 -22.61
C LEU A 99 -6.78 6.79 -22.75
N ILE A 100 -7.56 7.09 -21.72
CA ILE A 100 -9.03 7.02 -21.76
C ILE A 100 -9.60 8.27 -22.43
N THR A 101 -9.03 9.45 -22.14
CA THR A 101 -9.55 10.73 -22.64
C THR A 101 -8.77 11.28 -23.83
N GLY A 102 -7.56 10.77 -24.08
CA GLY A 102 -6.62 11.28 -25.08
C GLY A 102 -5.95 12.61 -24.71
N LYS A 103 -6.20 13.16 -23.51
CA LYS A 103 -5.68 14.47 -23.08
C LYS A 103 -4.32 14.34 -22.41
N ALA A 104 -3.53 15.40 -22.48
CA ALA A 104 -2.28 15.51 -21.72
C ALA A 104 -2.55 15.45 -20.20
N SER A 105 -1.68 14.77 -19.47
CA SER A 105 -1.66 14.70 -18.00
C SER A 105 -0.52 15.53 -17.42
N GLY A 106 -0.32 15.50 -16.10
CA GLY A 106 0.73 16.27 -15.41
C GLY A 106 0.21 17.29 -14.39
N ASN A 107 -1.07 17.62 -14.50
CA ASN A 107 -1.76 18.56 -13.61
C ASN A 107 -2.79 17.82 -12.74
N SER A 108 -3.53 18.60 -11.96
CA SER A 108 -4.68 18.12 -11.19
C SER A 108 -5.66 17.33 -12.06
N LEU A 109 -6.20 16.25 -11.51
CA LEU A 109 -7.15 15.37 -12.17
C LEU A 109 -8.26 15.00 -11.19
N THR A 110 -9.49 15.31 -11.55
CA THR A 110 -10.68 14.83 -10.83
C THR A 110 -11.19 13.56 -11.50
N LEU A 111 -11.37 12.51 -10.70
CA LEU A 111 -12.02 11.27 -11.08
C LEU A 111 -13.40 11.24 -10.45
N SER A 112 -14.43 10.94 -11.23
CA SER A 112 -15.75 10.72 -10.67
C SER A 112 -15.83 9.43 -9.87
N GLY A 113 -16.93 9.23 -9.14
CA GLY A 113 -17.17 7.99 -8.41
C GLY A 113 -17.00 6.76 -9.32
N ASN A 114 -16.21 5.78 -8.87
CA ASN A 114 -15.87 4.56 -9.62
C ASN A 114 -15.12 4.78 -10.95
N ASP A 115 -14.59 5.98 -11.20
CA ASP A 115 -13.86 6.33 -12.43
C ASP A 115 -12.37 5.93 -12.35
N VAL A 116 -11.74 5.85 -13.52
CA VAL A 116 -10.34 5.43 -13.68
C VAL A 116 -9.61 6.35 -14.64
N ALA A 117 -8.35 6.66 -14.34
CA ALA A 117 -7.42 7.21 -15.33
C ALA A 117 -6.24 6.27 -15.57
N VAL A 118 -5.86 6.14 -16.84
CA VAL A 118 -4.67 5.39 -17.27
C VAL A 118 -3.73 6.35 -17.96
N ILE A 119 -2.60 6.66 -17.34
CA ILE A 119 -1.62 7.62 -17.86
C ILE A 119 -0.42 6.87 -18.41
N LYS A 120 -0.18 7.04 -19.70
CA LYS A 120 1.06 6.64 -20.34
C LYS A 120 2.07 7.76 -20.21
N GLN A 121 3.14 7.49 -19.46
CA GLN A 121 4.32 8.33 -19.36
C GLN A 121 5.34 7.94 -20.43
#